data_AF-A0A2A7SDM2-F1
#
_entry.id   AF-A0A2A7SDM2-F1
#
_cell.length_a   1.000
_cell.length_b   1.000
_cell.length_c   1.000
_cell.angle_alpha   90.00
_cell.angle_beta   90.00
_cell.angle_gamma   90.00
#
_symmetry.space_group_name_H-M   'P 1'
#
loop_
_entity.id
_entity.type
_entity.pdbx_description
1 polymer ?
#
loop_
_entity_poly.entity_id
_entity_poly.type
_entity_poly.pdbx_seq_one_letter_code
_entity_poly.pdbx_strand_id
1 'polypeptide(L)'
;MASAQFYPPQRVAAALNGYRDNLDSAALWADASWSALPDNGWREALSRASSAARRACSQALARAAGVREPPFGAFATPAVLGTGGAGLQPAPGGPKPNLALLDALPVSQALAVLRMRSLSFRRVEVRRLIDKQTRSRLADWTGVHPDAIAQDAHAADAPDVAHLAMKTGLPPLARLDATAMAVEGWLLFVRDAGGAAEAGDSANPADRRRPSLTRLALPRAFAPPASLPAASGLDAAGSIRLFARMPDLLPEVAWLFG
;
A
#
# COMPACT_ATOMS: atom_id res chain seq x y z
N MET A 1 -25.39 -3.29 -16.12
CA MET A 1 -25.67 -2.36 -15.00
C MET A 1 -24.73 -1.18 -15.18
N ALA A 2 -25.27 0.00 -15.45
CA ALA A 2 -24.46 1.20 -15.67
C ALA A 2 -23.72 1.55 -14.37
N SER A 3 -22.39 1.61 -14.44
CA SER A 3 -21.55 2.11 -13.35
C SER A 3 -21.98 3.54 -13.04
N ALA A 4 -22.43 3.79 -11.81
CA ALA A 4 -22.63 5.14 -11.33
C ALA A 4 -21.31 5.89 -11.48
N GLN A 5 -21.23 6.82 -12.44
CA GLN A 5 -20.10 7.75 -12.53
C GLN A 5 -20.10 8.57 -11.25
N PHE A 6 -19.20 8.25 -10.33
CA PHE A 6 -19.01 9.01 -9.11
C PHE A 6 -18.58 10.43 -9.47
N TYR A 7 -19.36 11.43 -9.05
CA TYR A 7 -18.95 12.83 -9.16
C TYR A 7 -17.65 13.03 -8.36
N PRO A 8 -16.72 13.89 -8.82
CA PRO A 8 -15.47 14.14 -8.11
C PRO A 8 -15.66 14.50 -6.62
N PRO A 9 -16.67 15.30 -6.21
CA PRO A 9 -16.93 15.57 -4.79
C PRO A 9 -17.42 14.37 -3.99
N GLN A 10 -18.25 13.49 -4.57
CA GLN A 10 -18.75 12.29 -3.90
C GLN A 10 -17.62 11.29 -3.65
N ARG A 11 -16.73 11.12 -4.64
CA ARG A 11 -15.52 10.32 -4.50
C ARG A 11 -14.62 10.84 -3.38
N VAL A 12 -14.35 12.15 -3.37
CA VAL A 12 -13.52 12.79 -2.34
C VAL A 12 -14.14 12.62 -0.96
N ALA A 13 -15.46 12.80 -0.82
CA ALA A 13 -16.16 12.59 0.44
C ALA A 13 -16.06 11.13 0.91
N ALA A 14 -16.23 10.15 0.01
CA ALA A 14 -16.08 8.74 0.31
C ALA A 14 -14.66 8.39 0.76
N ALA A 15 -13.64 8.93 0.08
CA ALA A 15 -12.23 8.72 0.44
C ALA A 15 -11.91 9.34 1.82
N LEU A 16 -12.40 10.54 2.11
CA LEU A 16 -12.25 11.19 3.42
C LEU A 16 -12.96 10.41 4.52
N ASN A 17 -14.13 9.85 4.24
CA ASN A 17 -14.83 8.99 5.20
C ASN A 17 -14.04 7.71 5.47
N GLY A 18 -13.52 7.05 4.42
CA GLY A 18 -12.65 5.87 4.57
C GLY A 18 -11.40 6.16 5.40
N TYR A 19 -10.75 7.30 5.14
CA TYR A 19 -9.61 7.75 5.96
C TYR A 19 -10.00 7.96 7.43
N ARG A 20 -11.13 8.63 7.69
CA ARG A 20 -11.64 8.87 9.05
C ARG A 20 -11.99 7.57 9.77
N ASP A 21 -12.63 6.63 9.08
CA ASP A 21 -13.00 5.33 9.65
C ASP A 21 -11.75 4.50 10.01
N ASN A 22 -10.73 4.53 9.15
CA ASN A 22 -9.43 3.94 9.46
C ASN A 22 -8.76 4.62 10.66
N LEU A 23 -8.78 5.96 10.72
CA LEU A 23 -8.18 6.72 11.81
C LEU A 23 -8.88 6.44 13.14
N ASP A 24 -10.21 6.36 13.13
CA ASP A 24 -11.03 6.09 14.31
C ASP A 24 -10.90 4.65 14.81
N SER A 25 -10.41 3.73 13.97
CA SER A 25 -10.21 2.31 14.29
C SER A 25 -8.75 1.87 14.38
N ALA A 26 -7.77 2.78 14.19
CA ALA A 26 -6.34 2.49 14.12
C ALA A 26 -5.79 1.59 15.24
N ALA A 27 -6.24 1.79 16.47
CA ALA A 27 -5.77 0.99 17.61
C ALA A 27 -6.17 -0.49 17.54
N LEU A 28 -7.16 -0.86 16.71
CA LEU A 28 -7.59 -2.24 16.54
C LEU A 28 -6.73 -3.02 15.54
N TRP A 29 -6.16 -2.35 14.54
CA TRP A 29 -5.47 -3.01 13.42
C TRP A 29 -4.00 -2.64 13.28
N ALA A 30 -3.51 -1.59 13.94
CA ALA A 30 -2.09 -1.25 13.92
C ALA A 30 -1.23 -2.45 14.37
N ASP A 31 -0.01 -2.61 13.89
CA ASP A 31 0.89 -3.64 14.35
C ASP A 31 1.22 -3.46 15.85
N ALA A 32 1.42 -4.56 16.57
CA ALA A 32 1.67 -4.55 18.01
C ALA A 32 2.89 -3.68 18.39
N SER A 33 3.90 -3.61 17.52
CA SER A 33 5.12 -2.82 17.74
C SER A 33 4.91 -1.29 17.76
N TRP A 34 3.73 -0.79 17.40
CA TRP A 34 3.35 0.62 17.58
C TRP A 34 2.86 0.94 18.99
N SER A 35 2.51 -0.08 19.77
CA SER A 35 2.13 0.06 21.17
C SER A 35 3.32 -0.26 22.08
N ALA A 36 3.51 0.55 23.11
CA ALA A 36 4.41 0.20 24.21
C ALA A 36 3.72 -0.73 25.24
N LEU A 37 2.42 -0.98 25.08
CA LEU A 37 1.67 -1.83 26.00
C LEU A 37 1.96 -3.30 25.70
N PRO A 38 2.20 -4.13 26.74
CA PRO A 38 2.27 -5.57 26.56
C PRO A 38 0.95 -6.09 26.01
N ASP A 39 1.00 -7.17 25.23
CA ASP A 39 -0.20 -7.79 24.69
C ASP A 39 -0.94 -8.58 25.78
N ASN A 40 -1.74 -7.85 26.55
CA ASN A 40 -2.55 -8.35 27.67
C ASN A 40 -4.04 -8.38 27.32
N GLY A 41 -4.38 -8.47 26.02
CA GLY A 41 -5.77 -8.47 25.56
C GLY A 41 -6.44 -7.08 25.51
N TRP A 42 -5.69 -5.99 25.68
CA TRP A 42 -6.24 -4.63 25.63
C TRP A 42 -6.97 -4.32 24.31
N ARG A 43 -6.54 -4.92 23.18
CA ARG A 43 -7.20 -4.75 21.89
C ARG A 43 -8.58 -5.40 21.85
N GLU A 44 -8.74 -6.55 22.47
CA GLU A 44 -10.02 -7.24 22.60
C GLU A 44 -10.96 -6.49 23.56
N ALA A 45 -10.41 -5.91 24.64
CA ALA A 45 -11.16 -4.99 25.48
C ALA A 45 -11.60 -3.75 24.69
N LEU A 46 -10.72 -3.19 23.86
CA LEU A 46 -11.01 -2.03 23.04
C LEU A 46 -12.04 -2.33 21.94
N SER A 47 -12.04 -3.52 21.34
CA SER A 47 -13.02 -3.90 20.32
C SER A 47 -14.45 -3.95 20.87
N ARG A 48 -14.60 -4.30 22.16
CA ARG A 48 -15.87 -4.29 22.91
C ARG A 48 -16.23 -2.92 23.52
N ALA A 49 -15.30 -1.97 23.51
CA ALA A 49 -15.52 -0.65 24.08
C ALA A 49 -16.45 0.21 23.22
N SER A 50 -16.95 1.31 23.81
CA SER A 50 -17.76 2.28 23.09
C SER A 50 -17.03 2.84 21.86
N SER A 51 -17.79 3.27 20.84
CA SER A 51 -17.21 3.93 19.66
C SER A 51 -16.38 5.15 20.01
N ALA A 52 -16.78 5.91 21.03
CA ALA A 52 -16.05 7.08 21.52
C ALA A 52 -14.68 6.70 22.12
N ALA A 53 -14.62 5.64 22.93
CA ALA A 53 -13.37 5.15 23.50
C ALA A 53 -12.43 4.62 22.42
N ARG A 54 -12.95 3.83 21.46
CA ARG A 54 -12.20 3.34 20.31
C ARG A 54 -11.59 4.48 19.51
N ARG A 55 -12.39 5.48 19.15
CA ARG A 55 -11.94 6.69 18.47
C ARG A 55 -10.84 7.40 19.25
N ALA A 56 -11.04 7.65 20.54
CA ALA A 56 -10.08 8.35 21.37
C ALA A 56 -8.72 7.63 21.44
N CYS A 57 -8.73 6.31 21.67
CA CYS A 57 -7.52 5.49 21.70
C CYS A 57 -6.82 5.45 20.34
N SER A 58 -7.56 5.25 19.24
CA SER A 58 -7.00 5.21 17.89
C SER A 58 -6.36 6.53 17.49
N GLN A 59 -7.03 7.65 17.75
CA GLN A 59 -6.48 8.98 17.46
C GLN A 59 -5.28 9.30 18.37
N ALA A 60 -5.29 8.89 19.64
CA ALA A 60 -4.14 9.04 20.53
C ALA A 60 -2.93 8.23 20.02
N LEU A 61 -3.15 6.98 19.59
CA LEU A 61 -2.11 6.15 18.97
C LEU A 61 -1.54 6.82 17.71
N ALA A 62 -2.40 7.24 16.78
CA ALA A 62 -1.98 7.87 15.53
C ALA A 62 -1.17 9.15 15.76
N ARG A 63 -1.60 9.99 16.73
CA ARG A 63 -0.85 11.20 17.13
C ARG A 63 0.49 10.85 17.76
N ALA A 64 0.53 9.86 18.66
CA ALA A 64 1.76 9.42 19.33
C ALA A 64 2.76 8.79 18.35
N ALA A 65 2.26 8.06 17.35
CA ALA A 65 3.05 7.52 16.24
C ALA A 65 3.51 8.60 15.25
N GLY A 66 2.99 9.83 15.36
CA GLY A 66 3.31 10.93 14.48
C GLY A 66 2.75 10.77 13.07
N VAL A 67 1.60 10.09 12.91
CA VAL A 67 0.97 9.88 11.60
C VAL A 67 0.79 11.20 10.87
N ARG A 68 1.21 11.23 9.61
CA ARG A 68 1.02 12.36 8.72
C ARG A 68 -0.36 12.30 8.10
N GLU A 69 -1.16 13.32 8.34
CA GLU A 69 -2.42 13.48 7.64
C GLU A 69 -2.17 13.87 6.17
N PRO A 70 -2.78 13.17 5.20
CA PRO A 70 -2.71 13.58 3.80
C PRO A 70 -3.33 14.97 3.61
N PRO A 71 -2.77 15.84 2.76
CA PRO A 71 -3.42 17.10 2.43
C PRO A 71 -4.77 16.81 1.76
N PHE A 72 -5.78 17.65 2.00
CA PHE A 72 -7.14 17.47 1.46
C PHE A 72 -7.15 17.15 -0.05
N GLY A 73 -6.31 17.85 -0.83
CA GLY A 73 -6.19 17.66 -2.27
C GLY A 73 -5.72 16.27 -2.70
N ALA A 74 -5.07 15.49 -1.82
CA ALA A 74 -4.56 14.17 -2.15
C ALA A 74 -5.66 13.15 -2.46
N PHE A 75 -6.85 13.31 -1.89
CA PHE A 75 -8.02 12.48 -2.21
C PHE A 75 -8.78 12.97 -3.45
N ALA A 76 -8.52 14.21 -3.88
CA ALA A 76 -9.08 14.77 -5.10
C ALA A 76 -8.21 14.46 -6.34
N THR A 77 -6.93 14.16 -6.15
CA THR A 77 -6.01 13.78 -7.22
C THR A 77 -6.20 12.33 -7.68
N PRO A 78 -5.98 12.03 -8.98
CA PRO A 78 -6.03 10.67 -9.50
C PRO A 78 -5.04 9.70 -8.84
N ALA A 79 -5.22 8.41 -9.10
CA ALA A 79 -4.31 7.35 -8.65
C ALA A 79 -2.88 7.52 -9.14
N VAL A 80 -2.70 8.12 -10.32
CA VAL A 80 -1.39 8.44 -10.88
C VAL A 80 -1.20 9.95 -10.91
N LEU A 81 -0.16 10.42 -10.22
CA LEU A 81 0.26 11.81 -10.18
C LEU A 81 1.22 12.09 -11.33
N GLY A 82 1.33 13.35 -11.76
CA GLY A 82 2.33 13.78 -12.75
C GLY A 82 2.02 13.39 -14.21
N THR A 83 0.93 12.66 -14.46
CA THR A 83 0.31 12.59 -15.79
C THR A 83 -0.44 13.90 -16.03
N GLY A 84 0.26 14.90 -16.55
CA GLY A 84 -0.35 16.21 -16.83
C GLY A 84 -1.69 16.03 -17.54
N GLY A 85 -2.75 16.64 -17.01
CA GLY A 85 -3.95 16.89 -17.82
C GLY A 85 -3.58 17.80 -18.98
N ALA A 86 -4.38 17.81 -20.05
CA ALA A 86 -4.18 18.71 -21.19
C ALA A 86 -3.93 20.16 -20.69
N GLY A 87 -2.69 20.65 -20.77
CA GLY A 87 -2.29 21.99 -20.35
C GLY A 87 -1.43 22.11 -19.07
N LEU A 88 -1.17 21.03 -18.32
CA LEU A 88 -0.26 21.07 -17.15
C LEU A 88 1.10 20.46 -17.48
N GLN A 89 2.19 21.15 -17.11
CA GLN A 89 3.54 20.60 -17.30
C GLN A 89 3.72 19.32 -16.47
N PRO A 90 4.40 18.30 -17.03
CA PRO A 90 4.70 17.07 -16.31
C PRO A 90 5.54 17.38 -15.07
N ALA A 91 5.20 16.72 -13.96
CA ALA A 91 5.92 16.92 -12.71
C ALA A 91 7.41 16.51 -12.85
N PRO A 92 8.35 17.25 -12.25
CA PRO A 92 9.74 16.83 -12.21
C PRO A 92 9.86 15.47 -11.51
N GLY A 93 10.49 14.50 -12.18
CA GLY A 93 10.63 13.12 -11.70
C GLY A 93 9.62 12.12 -12.26
N GLY A 94 8.75 12.52 -13.20
CA GLY A 94 7.84 11.63 -13.91
C GLY A 94 6.59 11.22 -13.09
N PRO A 95 5.74 10.36 -13.66
CA PRO A 95 4.51 9.93 -13.00
C PRO A 95 4.81 9.14 -11.71
N LYS A 96 3.91 9.21 -10.71
CA LYS A 96 4.07 8.56 -9.40
C LYS A 96 2.74 8.01 -8.88
N PRO A 97 2.73 6.95 -8.07
CA PRO A 97 1.49 6.47 -7.43
C PRO A 97 1.04 7.44 -6.33
N ASN A 98 -0.28 7.70 -6.24
CA ASN A 98 -0.88 8.50 -5.17
C ASN A 98 -1.10 7.65 -3.90
N LEU A 99 -0.06 7.50 -3.07
CA LEU A 99 -0.13 6.63 -1.90
C LEU A 99 -1.16 7.05 -0.84
N ALA A 100 -1.64 8.30 -0.85
CA ALA A 100 -2.69 8.75 0.08
C ALA A 100 -3.99 7.94 -0.08
N LEU A 101 -4.25 7.40 -1.28
CA LEU A 101 -5.42 6.56 -1.53
C LEU A 101 -5.40 5.27 -0.69
N LEU A 102 -4.21 4.74 -0.35
CA LEU A 102 -4.12 3.57 0.52
C LEU A 102 -4.69 3.85 1.91
N ASP A 103 -4.52 5.07 2.43
CA ASP A 103 -5.02 5.45 3.74
C ASP A 103 -6.55 5.59 3.79
N ALA A 104 -7.22 5.64 2.63
CA ALA A 104 -8.67 5.67 2.50
C ALA A 104 -9.30 4.28 2.26
N LEU A 105 -8.50 3.25 1.98
CA LEU A 105 -8.99 1.88 1.83
C LEU A 105 -9.21 1.23 3.18
N PRO A 106 -10.24 0.36 3.34
CA PRO A 106 -10.26 -0.60 4.44
C PRO A 106 -8.89 -1.26 4.61
N VAL A 107 -8.35 -1.28 5.83
CA VAL A 107 -6.96 -1.70 6.09
C VAL A 107 -6.60 -3.06 5.49
N SER A 108 -7.54 -4.02 5.48
CA SER A 108 -7.35 -5.33 4.85
C SER A 108 -7.09 -5.23 3.34
N GLN A 109 -7.81 -4.35 2.64
CA GLN A 109 -7.61 -4.07 1.23
C GLN A 109 -6.33 -3.27 0.99
N ALA A 110 -6.00 -2.30 1.85
CA ALA A 110 -4.72 -1.60 1.77
C ALA A 110 -3.54 -2.60 1.84
N LEU A 111 -3.56 -3.51 2.83
CA LEU A 111 -2.58 -4.59 2.95
C LEU A 111 -2.58 -5.54 1.75
N ALA A 112 -3.75 -5.86 1.18
CA ALA A 112 -3.86 -6.64 -0.04
C ALA A 112 -3.14 -5.96 -1.22
N VAL A 113 -3.34 -4.66 -1.42
CA VAL A 113 -2.65 -3.87 -2.46
C VAL A 113 -1.14 -3.86 -2.26
N LEU A 114 -0.65 -3.75 -1.02
CA LEU A 114 0.77 -3.89 -0.72
C LEU A 114 1.29 -5.27 -1.15
N ARG A 115 0.57 -6.35 -0.82
CA ARG A 115 0.98 -7.71 -1.23
C ARG A 115 0.92 -7.90 -2.74
N MET A 116 -0.06 -7.32 -3.42
CA MET A 116 -0.11 -7.29 -4.89
C MET A 116 1.13 -6.62 -5.48
N ARG A 117 1.63 -5.54 -4.88
CA ARG A 117 2.86 -4.86 -5.34
C ARG A 117 4.09 -5.76 -5.25
N SER A 118 4.21 -6.54 -4.18
CA SER A 118 5.24 -7.59 -4.04
C SER A 118 5.09 -8.67 -5.13
N LEU A 119 3.86 -9.14 -5.39
CA LEU A 119 3.61 -10.11 -6.47
C LEU A 119 3.92 -9.55 -7.87
N SER A 120 3.58 -8.30 -8.14
CA SER A 120 3.88 -7.64 -9.42
C SER A 120 5.39 -7.53 -9.65
N PHE A 121 6.17 -7.22 -8.60
CA PHE A 121 7.63 -7.24 -8.65
C PHE A 121 8.16 -8.65 -8.94
N ARG A 122 7.51 -9.67 -8.36
CA ARG A 122 7.86 -11.08 -8.49
C ARG A 122 7.16 -11.81 -9.63
N ARG A 123 6.63 -11.09 -10.64
CA ARG A 123 5.74 -11.67 -11.67
C ARG A 123 6.28 -12.91 -12.39
N VAL A 124 7.60 -12.99 -12.63
CA VAL A 124 8.23 -14.17 -13.25
C VAL A 124 8.14 -15.40 -12.33
N GLU A 125 8.34 -15.22 -11.03
CA GLU A 125 8.18 -16.26 -10.03
C GLU A 125 6.71 -16.70 -9.94
N VAL A 126 5.78 -15.73 -9.94
CA VAL A 126 4.33 -15.99 -9.93
C VAL A 126 3.88 -16.86 -11.12
N ARG A 127 4.35 -16.55 -12.34
CA ARG A 127 4.03 -17.36 -13.54
C ARG A 127 4.53 -18.80 -13.47
N ARG A 128 5.58 -19.05 -12.69
CA ARG A 128 6.18 -20.37 -12.49
C ARG A 128 5.55 -21.13 -11.31
N LEU A 129 4.63 -20.51 -10.56
CA LEU A 129 3.92 -21.19 -9.47
C LEU A 129 2.97 -22.24 -10.03
N ILE A 130 3.32 -23.51 -9.83
CA ILE A 130 2.46 -24.66 -10.15
C ILE A 130 1.73 -25.17 -8.90
N ASP A 131 2.29 -24.91 -7.71
CA ASP A 131 1.73 -25.36 -6.44
C ASP A 131 0.38 -24.69 -6.11
N LYS A 132 -0.66 -25.51 -5.98
CA LYS A 132 -2.03 -25.07 -5.71
C LYS A 132 -2.16 -24.42 -4.33
N GLN A 133 -1.46 -24.93 -3.32
CA GLN A 133 -1.57 -24.41 -1.95
C GLN A 133 -1.03 -22.99 -1.86
N THR A 134 0.16 -22.74 -2.42
CA THR A 134 0.76 -21.41 -2.50
C THR A 134 -0.16 -20.46 -3.26
N ARG A 135 -0.70 -20.88 -4.42
CA ARG A 135 -1.61 -20.05 -5.23
C ARG A 135 -2.89 -19.67 -4.48
N SER A 136 -3.51 -20.62 -3.77
CA SER A 136 -4.69 -20.36 -2.93
C SER A 136 -4.36 -19.36 -1.83
N ARG A 137 -3.27 -19.59 -1.10
CA ARG A 137 -2.82 -18.71 -0.02
C ARG A 137 -2.57 -17.28 -0.50
N LEU A 138 -1.95 -17.12 -1.69
CA LEU A 138 -1.73 -15.81 -2.29
C LEU A 138 -3.06 -15.13 -2.65
N ALA A 139 -4.01 -15.86 -3.21
CA ALA A 139 -5.34 -15.34 -3.52
C ALA A 139 -6.09 -14.92 -2.25
N ASP A 140 -5.99 -15.68 -1.16
CA ASP A 140 -6.60 -15.34 0.12
C ASP A 140 -6.01 -14.04 0.70
N TRP A 141 -4.71 -13.81 0.50
CA TRP A 141 -4.02 -12.62 1.02
C TRP A 141 -4.25 -11.34 0.22
N THR A 142 -4.53 -11.46 -1.08
CA THR A 142 -4.71 -10.32 -1.98
C THR A 142 -6.18 -10.10 -2.38
N GLY A 143 -7.05 -11.09 -2.18
CA GLY A 143 -8.40 -11.11 -2.75
C GLY A 143 -8.44 -11.38 -4.25
N VAL A 144 -7.29 -11.58 -4.90
CA VAL A 144 -7.17 -11.70 -6.35
C VAL A 144 -6.28 -12.87 -6.72
N HIS A 145 -6.73 -13.68 -7.68
CA HIS A 145 -5.95 -14.82 -8.14
C HIS A 145 -4.59 -14.38 -8.71
N PRO A 146 -3.47 -15.06 -8.37
CA PRO A 146 -2.11 -14.64 -8.76
C PRO A 146 -1.92 -14.48 -10.27
N ASP A 147 -2.65 -15.22 -11.10
CA ASP A 147 -2.58 -15.09 -12.57
C ASP A 147 -3.03 -13.72 -13.06
N ALA A 148 -4.05 -13.11 -12.43
CA ALA A 148 -4.50 -11.78 -12.82
C ALA A 148 -3.40 -10.73 -12.57
N ILE A 149 -2.62 -10.88 -11.50
CA ILE A 149 -1.45 -10.03 -11.24
C ILE A 149 -0.35 -10.28 -12.29
N ALA A 150 -0.13 -11.54 -12.68
CA ALA A 150 0.89 -11.94 -13.64
C ALA A 150 0.59 -11.57 -15.11
N GLN A 151 -0.68 -11.30 -15.45
CA GLN A 151 -1.16 -10.91 -16.79
C GLN A 151 -0.91 -9.43 -17.16
N ASP A 152 0.06 -8.77 -16.52
CA ASP A 152 0.50 -7.42 -16.93
C ASP A 152 1.09 -7.44 -18.35
N ALA A 153 0.53 -6.60 -19.24
CA ALA A 153 0.98 -6.44 -20.63
C ALA A 153 2.45 -5.99 -20.73
N HIS A 154 2.98 -5.33 -19.68
CA HIS A 154 4.39 -4.93 -19.59
C HIS A 154 5.30 -6.04 -19.03
N ALA A 155 5.03 -7.27 -19.45
CA ALA A 155 5.74 -8.47 -19.02
C ALA A 155 7.26 -8.41 -19.23
N ALA A 156 7.71 -7.72 -20.28
CA ALA A 156 9.12 -7.58 -20.65
C ALA A 156 9.93 -6.74 -19.64
N ASP A 157 9.27 -5.85 -18.88
CA ASP A 157 9.92 -4.99 -17.89
C ASP A 157 10.11 -5.70 -16.53
N ALA A 158 9.90 -7.02 -16.47
CA ALA A 158 10.03 -7.79 -15.23
C ALA A 158 11.46 -7.79 -14.69
N PRO A 159 11.66 -7.56 -13.38
CA PRO A 159 12.93 -7.86 -12.75
C PRO A 159 13.27 -9.34 -12.94
N ASP A 160 14.52 -9.66 -13.23
CA ASP A 160 15.02 -11.03 -13.10
C ASP A 160 15.20 -11.35 -11.62
N VAL A 161 14.10 -11.78 -11.00
CA VAL A 161 14.03 -12.12 -9.57
C VAL A 161 14.92 -13.31 -9.25
N ALA A 162 15.18 -14.22 -10.20
CA ALA A 162 16.06 -15.37 -9.98
C ALA A 162 17.52 -14.91 -9.85
N HIS A 163 17.97 -14.03 -10.76
CA HIS A 163 19.29 -13.42 -10.65
C HIS A 163 19.41 -12.57 -9.38
N LEU A 164 18.37 -11.80 -9.04
CA LEU A 164 18.33 -10.99 -7.82
C LEU A 164 18.40 -11.86 -6.56
N ALA A 165 17.72 -13.00 -6.54
CA ALA A 165 17.77 -13.96 -5.44
C ALA A 165 19.17 -14.54 -5.25
N MET A 166 19.87 -14.91 -6.34
CA MET A 166 21.26 -15.36 -6.26
C MET A 166 22.19 -14.30 -5.67
N LYS A 167 21.99 -13.02 -6.03
CA LYS A 167 22.86 -11.91 -5.60
C LYS A 167 22.57 -11.43 -4.16
N THR A 168 21.32 -11.50 -3.71
CA THR A 168 20.87 -10.81 -2.49
C THR A 168 20.24 -11.71 -1.44
N GLY A 169 20.11 -13.01 -1.72
CA GLY A 169 19.44 -13.95 -0.82
C GLY A 169 17.93 -13.71 -0.72
N LEU A 170 17.32 -13.10 -1.73
CA LEU A 170 15.87 -12.86 -1.76
C LEU A 170 15.10 -14.18 -1.57
N PRO A 171 14.29 -14.33 -0.51
CA PRO A 171 13.55 -15.57 -0.29
C PRO A 171 12.49 -15.79 -1.39
N PRO A 172 12.18 -17.06 -1.74
CA PRO A 172 11.09 -17.38 -2.65
C PRO A 172 9.71 -17.12 -2.01
N LEU A 173 8.68 -16.90 -2.84
CA LEU A 173 7.30 -16.64 -2.45
C LEU A 173 6.74 -17.69 -1.49
N ALA A 174 7.11 -18.96 -1.66
CA ALA A 174 6.67 -20.03 -0.77
C ALA A 174 7.07 -19.80 0.71
N ARG A 175 8.19 -19.10 0.95
CA ARG A 175 8.74 -18.80 2.27
C ARG A 175 8.30 -17.46 2.84
N LEU A 176 7.64 -16.61 2.06
CA LEU A 176 7.11 -15.34 2.55
C LEU A 176 5.75 -15.56 3.22
N ASP A 177 5.55 -14.88 4.34
CA ASP A 177 4.23 -14.70 4.94
C ASP A 177 3.55 -13.41 4.43
N ALA A 178 2.29 -13.23 4.82
CA ALA A 178 1.47 -12.09 4.41
C ALA A 178 2.06 -10.74 4.84
N THR A 179 2.77 -10.69 5.98
CA THR A 179 3.33 -9.46 6.55
C THR A 179 4.61 -9.09 5.82
N ALA A 180 5.51 -10.05 5.59
CA ALA A 180 6.74 -9.85 4.84
C ALA A 180 6.46 -9.38 3.40
N MET A 181 5.43 -9.94 2.74
CA MET A 181 4.99 -9.47 1.43
C MET A 181 4.44 -8.03 1.47
N ALA A 182 3.63 -7.69 2.47
CA ALA A 182 3.11 -6.33 2.61
C ALA A 182 4.23 -5.32 2.87
N VAL A 183 5.23 -5.68 3.68
CA VAL A 183 6.44 -4.88 3.90
C VAL A 183 7.24 -4.68 2.61
N GLU A 184 7.47 -5.74 1.83
CA GLU A 184 8.15 -5.64 0.53
C GLU A 184 7.38 -4.70 -0.41
N GLY A 185 6.06 -4.86 -0.49
CA GLY A 185 5.18 -4.00 -1.28
C GLY A 185 5.22 -2.53 -0.86
N TRP A 186 5.17 -2.25 0.43
CA TRP A 186 5.30 -0.90 0.97
C TRP A 186 6.61 -0.24 0.57
N LEU A 187 7.73 -0.96 0.72
CA LEU A 187 9.04 -0.44 0.36
C LEU A 187 9.16 -0.16 -1.14
N LEU A 188 8.56 -1.01 -1.99
CA LEU A 188 8.47 -0.77 -3.44
C LEU A 188 7.64 0.47 -3.77
N PHE A 189 6.50 0.68 -3.09
CA PHE A 189 5.70 1.90 -3.27
C PHE A 189 6.45 3.15 -2.85
N VAL A 190 7.12 3.12 -1.69
CA VAL A 190 7.91 4.25 -1.21
C VAL A 190 9.05 4.57 -2.17
N ARG A 191 9.73 3.54 -2.71
CA ARG A 191 10.75 3.68 -3.75
C ARG A 191 10.18 4.38 -4.98
N ASP A 192 9.07 3.88 -5.53
CA ASP A 192 8.48 4.36 -6.78
C ASP A 192 7.81 5.75 -6.63
N ALA A 193 7.40 6.14 -5.42
CA ALA A 193 6.98 7.50 -5.10
C ALA A 193 8.16 8.50 -4.99
N GLY A 194 9.39 8.04 -5.20
CA GLY A 194 10.62 8.85 -5.21
C GLY A 194 11.45 8.75 -3.93
N GLY A 195 11.33 7.65 -3.17
CA GLY A 195 12.01 7.43 -1.87
C GLY A 195 11.52 8.35 -0.74
N ALA A 196 10.71 9.33 -1.11
CA ALA A 196 10.23 10.44 -0.32
C ALA A 196 8.76 10.27 0.06
N ALA A 197 8.15 9.09 -0.03
CA ALA A 197 6.73 8.98 0.31
C ALA A 197 6.43 9.20 1.81
N GLU A 198 7.43 9.06 2.68
CA GLU A 198 7.39 9.63 4.04
C GLU A 198 7.96 11.05 4.10
N ALA A 199 8.73 11.48 3.10
CA ALA A 199 9.16 12.86 2.81
C ALA A 199 8.20 13.59 1.87
N GLY A 200 7.06 14.03 2.38
CA GLY A 200 6.29 15.06 1.68
C GLY A 200 7.19 16.23 1.26
N ASP A 201 6.76 17.05 0.30
CA ASP A 201 7.44 18.28 -0.18
C ASP A 201 7.75 19.32 0.92
N SER A 202 7.58 18.96 2.20
CA SER A 202 8.08 19.67 3.35
C SER A 202 9.62 19.77 3.31
N ALA A 203 10.09 21.01 3.39
CA ALA A 203 11.49 21.35 3.63
C ALA A 203 11.98 20.84 5.00
N ASN A 204 11.07 20.45 5.91
CA ASN A 204 11.40 20.01 7.25
C ASN A 204 11.73 18.49 7.31
N PRO A 205 12.97 18.10 7.65
CA PRO A 205 13.38 16.69 7.77
C PRO A 205 12.56 15.87 8.78
N ALA A 206 11.91 16.51 9.75
CA ALA A 206 11.07 15.83 10.75
C ALA A 206 9.75 15.32 10.15
N ASP A 207 9.17 16.04 9.19
CA ASP A 207 7.96 15.61 8.48
C ASP A 207 8.26 14.46 7.52
N ARG A 208 9.55 14.28 7.17
CA ARG A 208 10.03 13.26 6.24
C ARG A 208 10.07 11.83 6.78
N ARG A 209 9.78 11.68 8.06
CA ARG A 209 9.85 10.42 8.81
C ARG A 209 8.50 10.04 9.42
N ARG A 210 7.45 10.79 9.07
CA ARG A 210 6.12 10.58 9.62
C ARG A 210 5.42 9.46 8.84
N PRO A 211 4.97 8.39 9.50
CA PRO A 211 4.29 7.30 8.83
C PRO A 211 2.95 7.78 8.24
N SER A 212 2.53 7.19 7.12
CA SER A 212 1.13 7.29 6.69
C SER A 212 0.23 6.49 7.63
N LEU A 213 -1.10 6.60 7.49
CA LEU A 213 -2.00 5.82 8.33
C LEU A 213 -1.83 4.31 8.05
N THR A 214 -1.81 3.90 6.78
CA THR A 214 -1.59 2.51 6.34
C THR A 214 -0.30 1.92 6.91
N ARG A 215 0.74 2.73 7.08
CA ARG A 215 2.04 2.29 7.63
C ARG A 215 1.92 1.73 9.05
N LEU A 216 0.91 2.13 9.82
CA LEU A 216 0.65 1.58 11.15
C LEU A 216 0.28 0.10 11.11
N ALA A 217 -0.23 -0.43 10.00
CA ALA A 217 -0.60 -1.84 9.87
C ALA A 217 0.61 -2.77 9.69
N LEU A 218 1.80 -2.20 9.49
CA LEU A 218 3.06 -2.92 9.33
C LEU A 218 3.93 -2.76 10.58
N PRO A 219 4.85 -3.71 10.87
CA PRO A 219 5.78 -3.57 11.97
C PRO A 219 6.51 -2.23 11.96
N ARG A 220 6.60 -1.56 13.12
CA ARG A 220 7.23 -0.24 13.27
C ARG A 220 8.67 -0.25 12.80
N ALA A 221 9.39 -1.33 13.06
CA ALA A 221 10.74 -1.55 12.55
C ALA A 221 10.80 -2.84 11.73
N PHE A 222 11.36 -2.74 10.52
CA PHE A 222 11.76 -3.88 9.70
C PHE A 222 12.99 -3.49 8.89
N ALA A 223 13.88 -4.45 8.64
CA ALA A 223 15.03 -4.24 7.77
C ALA A 223 14.56 -4.29 6.30
N PRO A 224 14.88 -3.30 5.46
CA PRO A 224 14.62 -3.41 4.04
C PRO A 224 15.44 -4.58 3.47
N PRO A 225 14.83 -5.50 2.69
CA PRO A 225 15.58 -6.59 2.09
C PRO A 225 16.66 -6.05 1.14
N ALA A 226 17.85 -6.66 1.17
CA ALA A 226 19.01 -6.25 0.36
C ALA A 226 18.73 -6.28 -1.16
N SER A 227 17.69 -7.00 -1.57
CA SER A 227 17.17 -7.04 -2.94
C SER A 227 16.67 -5.69 -3.44
N LEU A 228 16.13 -4.82 -2.58
CA LEU A 228 15.51 -3.57 -3.01
C LEU A 228 16.53 -2.53 -3.50
N PRO A 229 17.63 -2.23 -2.77
CA PRO A 229 18.71 -1.42 -3.32
C PRO A 229 19.35 -2.04 -4.57
N ALA A 230 19.51 -3.37 -4.60
CA ALA A 230 20.11 -4.07 -5.74
C ALA A 230 19.20 -4.08 -6.99
N ALA A 231 17.90 -3.90 -6.81
CA ALA A 231 16.91 -3.76 -7.88
C ALA A 231 16.62 -2.29 -8.24
N SER A 232 17.51 -1.35 -7.87
CA SER A 232 17.38 0.07 -8.22
C SER A 232 17.21 0.23 -9.74
N GLY A 233 16.12 0.87 -10.16
CA GLY A 233 15.74 1.06 -11.57
C GLY A 233 14.96 -0.10 -12.21
N LEU A 234 14.96 -1.31 -11.64
CA LEU A 234 14.13 -2.41 -12.11
C LEU A 234 12.67 -2.20 -11.69
N ASP A 235 11.74 -2.38 -12.65
CA ASP A 235 10.30 -2.23 -12.42
C ASP A 235 9.93 -0.86 -11.82
N ALA A 236 10.61 0.21 -12.27
CA ALA A 236 10.41 1.57 -11.76
C ALA A 236 8.96 2.09 -11.94
N ALA A 237 8.29 1.66 -13.02
CA ALA A 237 6.88 1.98 -13.28
C ALA A 237 5.90 0.98 -12.63
N GLY A 238 6.39 0.00 -11.85
CA GLY A 238 5.59 -1.10 -11.33
C GLY A 238 4.41 -0.64 -10.45
N SER A 239 4.64 0.32 -9.57
CA SER A 239 3.56 0.87 -8.72
C SER A 239 2.50 1.62 -9.51
N ILE A 240 2.91 2.38 -10.53
CA ILE A 240 1.99 3.17 -11.38
C ILE A 240 1.14 2.24 -12.22
N ARG A 241 1.75 1.21 -12.83
CA ARG A 241 1.04 0.16 -13.57
C ARG A 241 0.05 -0.58 -12.70
N LEU A 242 0.43 -0.92 -11.47
CA LEU A 242 -0.47 -1.56 -10.53
C LEU A 242 -1.66 -0.65 -10.21
N PHE A 243 -1.42 0.61 -9.88
CA PHE A 243 -2.47 1.59 -9.56
C PHE A 243 -3.45 1.79 -10.73
N ALA A 244 -2.95 1.86 -11.97
CA ALA A 244 -3.78 1.97 -13.16
C ALA A 244 -4.69 0.74 -13.38
N ARG A 245 -4.31 -0.44 -12.85
CA ARG A 245 -5.06 -1.69 -12.95
C ARG A 245 -5.96 -1.96 -11.74
N MET A 246 -5.94 -1.12 -10.71
CA MET A 246 -6.75 -1.34 -9.50
C MET A 246 -8.25 -1.44 -9.78
N PRO A 247 -8.86 -0.65 -10.68
CA PRO A 247 -10.27 -0.81 -11.02
C PRO A 247 -10.64 -2.21 -11.55
N ASP A 248 -9.72 -2.87 -12.27
CA ASP A 248 -9.93 -4.22 -12.80
C ASP A 248 -9.65 -5.31 -11.76
N LEU A 249 -8.64 -5.09 -10.91
CA LEU A 249 -8.19 -6.07 -9.92
C LEU A 249 -9.08 -6.08 -8.66
N LEU A 250 -9.55 -4.91 -8.23
CA LEU A 250 -10.42 -4.75 -7.06
C LEU A 250 -11.62 -3.82 -7.41
N PRO A 251 -12.63 -4.35 -8.14
CA PRO A 251 -13.75 -3.56 -8.62
C PRO A 251 -14.54 -2.83 -7.52
N GLU A 252 -14.56 -3.39 -6.30
CA GLU A 252 -15.25 -2.82 -5.15
C GLU A 252 -14.66 -1.50 -4.67
N VAL A 253 -13.40 -1.21 -5.01
CA VAL A 253 -12.70 0.06 -4.70
C VAL A 253 -12.29 0.82 -5.95
N ALA A 254 -12.81 0.44 -7.12
CA ALA A 254 -12.53 1.11 -8.39
C ALA A 254 -12.79 2.63 -8.33
N TRP A 255 -13.84 3.03 -7.60
CA TRP A 255 -14.23 4.43 -7.39
C TRP A 255 -13.10 5.28 -6.78
N LEU A 256 -12.14 4.69 -6.09
CA LEU A 256 -11.02 5.39 -5.46
C LEU A 256 -9.82 5.58 -6.40
N PHE A 257 -9.63 4.65 -7.35
CA PHE A 257 -8.45 4.62 -8.22
C PHE A 257 -8.68 5.14 -9.64
N GLY A 258 -9.93 5.44 -10.01
CA GLY A 258 -10.33 6.09 -11.28
C GLY A 258 -11.45 7.07 -11.06
#